data_AF-A0A2N4YP54-F1
#
_entry.id   AF-A0A2N4YP54-F1
#
_cell.length_a   1.000
_cell.length_b   1.000
_cell.length_c   1.000
_cell.angle_alpha   90.00
_cell.angle_beta   90.00
_cell.angle_gamma   90.00
#
_symmetry.space_group_name_H-M   'P 1'
#
loop_
_entity.id
_entity.type
_entity.pdbx_description
1 polymer ?
#
loop_
_entity_poly.entity_id
_entity_poly.type
_entity_poly.pdbx_seq_one_letter_code
_entity_poly.pdbx_strand_id
1 'polypeptide(L)'
;MLVGQDPFNRERIWQDLNHWQRGSAHQLTERALSFVEQALWDLIGRSLRMPVYKLLGGYRDTVPAYGSTMCGDDLPGGLSTPEEYAAFAEKLVARGYKAIKLHTWMPPISFAPNPKMDIKACAAVREAVGPDIDLMIDGYHWYSRAEALWIGKALEKLNFAWFEEPMEEDSMSSYAWLAENLSIPIVGPE
;
A
#
# COMPACT_ATOMS: atom_id res chain seq x y z
N MET A 1 -16.25 21.83 -17.54
CA MET A 1 -17.19 20.81 -17.04
C MET A 1 -17.73 21.14 -15.64
N LEU A 2 -16.89 21.54 -14.69
CA LEU A 2 -17.31 21.82 -13.30
C LEU A 2 -17.99 23.19 -13.08
N VAL A 3 -17.58 24.23 -13.83
CA VAL A 3 -18.11 25.60 -13.66
C VAL A 3 -19.63 25.63 -13.92
N GLY A 4 -20.37 26.24 -13.00
CA GLY A 4 -21.83 26.34 -13.07
C GLY A 4 -22.58 25.09 -12.61
N GLN A 5 -21.88 24.03 -12.20
CA GLN A 5 -22.49 22.84 -11.62
C GLN A 5 -22.71 23.02 -10.12
N ASP A 6 -23.78 22.42 -9.61
CA ASP A 6 -23.99 22.26 -8.16
C ASP A 6 -23.03 21.17 -7.63
N PRO A 7 -22.16 21.49 -6.65
CA PRO A 7 -21.21 20.54 -6.09
C PRO A 7 -21.88 19.38 -5.34
N PHE A 8 -23.14 19.49 -4.92
CA PHE A 8 -23.88 18.39 -4.30
C PHE A 8 -24.20 17.25 -5.28
N ASN A 9 -24.16 17.51 -6.59
CA ASN A 9 -24.31 16.51 -7.64
C ASN A 9 -22.99 15.77 -7.95
N ARG A 10 -22.24 15.36 -6.91
CA ARG A 10 -20.91 14.71 -7.04
C ARG A 10 -20.94 13.47 -7.92
N GLU A 11 -21.93 12.60 -7.71
CA GLU A 11 -22.09 11.37 -8.49
C GLU A 11 -22.20 11.68 -9.99
N ARG A 12 -23.06 12.63 -10.37
CA ARG A 12 -23.21 13.05 -11.77
C ARG A 12 -21.90 13.61 -12.33
N ILE A 13 -21.23 14.49 -11.58
CA ILE A 13 -19.95 15.07 -12.01
C ILE A 13 -18.89 13.99 -12.24
N TRP A 14 -18.81 13.01 -11.35
CA TRP A 14 -17.88 11.89 -11.49
C TRP A 14 -18.20 11.05 -12.72
N GLN A 15 -19.48 10.69 -12.93
CA GLN A 15 -19.92 9.93 -14.10
C GLN A 15 -19.62 10.66 -15.42
N ASP A 16 -19.82 11.98 -15.46
CA ASP A 16 -19.49 12.81 -16.63
C ASP A 16 -17.98 12.77 -16.95
N LEU A 17 -17.11 12.91 -15.92
CA LEU A 17 -15.66 12.81 -16.09
C LEU A 17 -15.25 11.41 -16.56
N ASN A 18 -15.77 10.37 -15.90
CA ASN A 18 -15.47 8.98 -16.20
C ASN A 18 -15.82 8.63 -17.66
N HIS A 19 -17.00 9.06 -18.12
CA HIS A 19 -17.41 8.86 -19.51
C HIS A 19 -16.43 9.49 -20.53
N TRP A 20 -15.81 10.62 -20.19
CA TRP A 20 -14.89 11.34 -21.09
C TRP A 20 -13.50 10.73 -21.15
N GLN A 21 -13.11 9.88 -20.18
CA GLN A 21 -11.76 9.31 -20.13
C GLN A 21 -11.41 8.55 -21.41
N ARG A 22 -12.34 7.75 -21.95
CA ARG A 22 -12.14 6.96 -23.18
C ARG A 22 -11.72 7.82 -24.38
N GLY A 23 -12.29 9.02 -24.50
CA GLY A 23 -12.02 9.95 -25.59
C GLY A 23 -10.84 10.89 -25.34
N SER A 24 -10.19 10.81 -24.17
CA SER A 24 -9.23 11.81 -23.72
C SER A 24 -7.80 11.61 -24.24
N ALA A 25 -7.54 10.58 -25.05
CA ALA A 25 -6.19 10.19 -25.46
C ALA A 25 -5.24 10.01 -24.25
N HIS A 26 -5.74 9.32 -23.22
CA HIS A 26 -5.05 9.05 -21.94
C HIS A 26 -4.67 10.29 -21.12
N GLN A 27 -5.22 11.47 -21.43
CA GLN A 27 -4.92 12.71 -20.69
C GLN A 27 -5.82 12.90 -19.46
N LEU A 28 -7.02 12.31 -19.46
CA LEU A 28 -7.92 12.33 -18.31
C LEU A 28 -7.75 11.02 -17.52
N THR A 29 -6.86 11.06 -16.54
CA THR A 29 -6.48 9.89 -15.72
C THR A 29 -7.37 9.73 -14.49
N GLU A 30 -7.42 8.53 -13.91
CA GLU A 30 -8.07 8.27 -12.62
C GLU A 30 -7.56 9.19 -11.50
N ARG A 31 -6.28 9.56 -11.55
CA ARG A 31 -5.67 10.54 -10.63
C ARG A 31 -6.34 11.91 -10.73
N ALA A 32 -6.64 12.37 -11.95
CA ALA A 32 -7.33 13.64 -12.16
C ALA A 32 -8.77 13.59 -11.63
N LEU A 33 -9.49 12.50 -11.87
CA LEU A 33 -10.83 12.27 -11.33
C LEU A 33 -10.81 12.27 -9.79
N SER A 34 -9.86 11.55 -9.20
CA SER A 34 -9.69 11.44 -7.74
C SER A 34 -9.49 12.81 -7.09
N PHE A 35 -8.66 13.69 -7.67
CA PHE A 35 -8.46 15.03 -7.14
C PHE A 35 -9.73 15.89 -7.19
N VAL A 36 -10.50 15.80 -8.28
CA VAL A 36 -11.78 16.52 -8.39
C VAL A 36 -12.76 16.03 -7.33
N GLU A 37 -12.88 14.71 -7.18
CA GLU A 37 -13.81 14.08 -6.24
C GLU A 37 -13.48 14.44 -4.78
N GLN A 38 -12.21 14.36 -4.39
CA GLN A 38 -11.73 14.77 -3.07
C GLN A 38 -11.99 16.26 -2.80
N ALA A 39 -11.75 17.12 -3.78
CA ALA A 39 -12.00 18.57 -3.65
C ALA A 39 -13.50 18.89 -3.50
N LEU A 40 -14.37 18.15 -4.19
CA LEU A 40 -15.81 18.30 -4.05
C LEU A 40 -16.29 17.86 -2.66
N TRP A 41 -15.75 16.76 -2.11
CA TRP A 41 -16.04 16.36 -0.73
C TRP A 41 -15.55 17.36 0.30
N ASP A 42 -14.33 17.89 0.16
CA ASP A 42 -13.80 18.93 1.05
C ASP A 42 -14.65 20.20 0.98
N LEU A 43 -15.05 20.64 -0.22
CA LEU A 43 -15.93 21.80 -0.41
C LEU A 43 -17.26 21.62 0.32
N ILE A 44 -17.88 20.45 0.20
CA ILE A 44 -19.18 20.16 0.83
C ILE A 44 -19.03 20.02 2.34
N GLY A 45 -17.98 19.33 2.80
CA GLY A 45 -17.62 19.22 4.20
C GLY A 45 -17.45 20.59 4.85
N ARG A 46 -16.68 21.49 4.22
CA ARG A 46 -16.48 22.87 4.70
C ARG A 46 -17.77 23.69 4.69
N SER A 47 -18.55 23.59 3.62
CA SER A 47 -19.82 24.33 3.48
C SER A 47 -20.83 23.94 4.57
N LEU A 48 -20.87 22.65 4.93
CA LEU A 48 -21.73 22.11 5.98
C LEU A 48 -21.07 22.13 7.37
N ARG A 49 -19.79 22.53 7.47
CA ARG A 49 -18.96 22.45 8.68
C ARG A 49 -18.97 21.05 9.31
N MET A 50 -18.94 20.02 8.46
CA MET A 50 -18.92 18.62 8.86
C MET A 50 -17.65 17.93 8.35
N PRO A 51 -16.98 17.11 9.17
CA PRO A 51 -15.96 16.20 8.67
C PRO A 51 -16.54 15.27 7.60
N VAL A 52 -15.79 15.04 6.51
CA VAL A 52 -16.24 14.22 5.37
C VAL A 52 -16.70 12.82 5.83
N TYR A 53 -15.98 12.16 6.74
CA TYR A 53 -16.36 10.84 7.22
C TYR A 53 -17.73 10.82 7.94
N LYS A 54 -18.17 11.93 8.54
CA LYS A 54 -19.52 12.04 9.12
C LYS A 54 -20.58 12.20 8.02
N LEU A 55 -20.27 12.92 6.93
CA LEU A 55 -21.14 13.00 5.76
C LEU A 55 -21.35 11.64 5.08
N LEU A 56 -20.34 10.78 5.13
CA LEU A 56 -20.40 9.41 4.60
C LEU A 56 -21.18 8.42 5.48
N GLY A 57 -21.64 8.83 6.66
CA GLY A 57 -22.27 7.92 7.62
C GLY A 57 -21.24 7.24 8.54
N GLY A 58 -20.56 8.05 9.34
CA GLY A 58 -19.37 7.63 10.10
C GLY A 58 -19.55 6.34 10.93
N TYR A 59 -18.54 5.49 10.88
CA TYR A 59 -18.48 4.21 11.60
C TYR A 59 -17.65 4.27 12.89
N ARG A 60 -16.48 4.92 12.83
CA ARG A 60 -15.51 5.04 13.93
C ARG A 60 -14.85 6.41 13.91
N ASP A 61 -14.50 6.91 15.09
CA ASP A 61 -13.85 8.22 15.26
C ASP A 61 -12.33 8.10 15.40
N THR A 62 -11.83 6.90 15.68
CA THR A 62 -10.39 6.56 15.74
C THR A 62 -10.15 5.19 15.09
N VAL A 63 -8.96 4.99 14.53
CA VAL A 63 -8.55 3.72 13.92
C VAL A 63 -7.07 3.43 14.21
N PRO A 64 -6.68 2.17 14.49
CA PRO A 64 -5.27 1.80 14.56
C PRO A 64 -4.57 2.07 13.23
N ALA A 65 -3.31 2.51 13.29
CA ALA A 65 -2.45 2.65 12.13
C ALA A 65 -1.32 1.62 12.19
N TYR A 66 -0.86 1.16 11.03
CA TYR A 66 0.41 0.47 10.91
C TYR A 66 1.51 1.46 10.51
N GLY A 67 2.75 1.19 10.94
CA GLY A 67 3.90 1.95 10.50
C GLY A 67 4.32 1.50 9.11
N SER A 68 4.04 2.30 8.09
CA SER A 68 4.42 2.00 6.71
C SER A 68 5.79 2.60 6.43
N THR A 69 6.82 1.76 6.22
CA THR A 69 8.17 2.25 5.92
C THR A 69 8.22 2.84 4.51
N MET A 70 9.23 3.66 4.21
CA MET A 70 9.59 3.94 2.82
C MET A 70 10.20 2.69 2.17
N CYS A 71 10.34 2.70 0.84
CA CYS A 71 11.14 1.70 0.13
C CYS A 71 12.59 1.70 0.63
N GLY A 72 13.27 0.57 0.47
CA GLY A 72 14.68 0.44 0.78
C GLY A 72 15.55 1.38 -0.06
N ASP A 73 16.59 1.91 0.57
CA ASP A 73 17.54 2.85 -0.03
C ASP A 73 18.97 2.30 0.01
N ASP A 74 19.96 3.11 -0.37
CA ASP A 74 21.39 2.84 -0.23
C ASP A 74 22.08 3.86 0.70
N LEU A 75 21.31 4.49 1.57
CA LEU A 75 21.77 5.54 2.47
C LEU A 75 22.20 4.96 3.82
N PRO A 76 23.45 5.17 4.27
CA PRO A 76 23.87 4.75 5.61
C PRO A 76 23.01 5.41 6.70
N GLY A 77 22.42 4.61 7.58
CA GLY A 77 21.49 5.04 8.62
C GLY A 77 20.04 5.23 8.13
N GLY A 78 19.76 4.94 6.86
CA GLY A 78 18.43 4.91 6.25
C GLY A 78 17.80 3.52 6.34
N LEU A 79 17.43 2.96 5.18
CA LEU A 79 16.88 1.62 5.02
C LEU A 79 17.75 0.81 4.03
N SER A 80 19.06 0.85 4.23
CA SER A 80 20.05 0.26 3.31
C SER A 80 20.41 -1.19 3.63
N THR A 81 20.10 -1.64 4.86
CA THR A 81 20.40 -3.00 5.35
C THR A 81 19.22 -3.61 6.12
N PRO A 82 19.11 -4.95 6.17
CA PRO A 82 18.14 -5.63 7.04
C PRO A 82 18.17 -5.17 8.50
N GLU A 83 19.35 -4.90 9.03
CA GLU A 83 19.55 -4.45 10.42
C GLU A 83 18.99 -3.05 10.66
N GLU A 84 19.04 -2.18 9.66
CA GLU A 84 18.44 -0.84 9.74
C GLU A 84 16.90 -0.89 9.72
N TYR A 85 16.29 -1.81 8.97
CA TYR A 85 14.86 -2.08 9.07
C TYR A 85 14.46 -2.51 10.48
N ALA A 86 15.23 -3.43 11.08
CA ALA A 86 15.01 -3.90 12.45
C ALA A 86 15.09 -2.73 13.46
N ALA A 87 16.16 -1.94 13.38
CA ALA A 87 16.35 -0.77 14.25
C ALA A 87 15.25 0.29 14.07
N PHE A 88 14.72 0.46 12.85
CA PHE A 88 13.60 1.35 12.61
C PHE A 88 12.28 0.78 13.14
N ALA A 89 12.06 -0.53 13.00
CA ALA A 89 10.88 -1.19 13.52
C ALA A 89 10.77 -1.08 15.05
N GLU A 90 11.87 -1.22 15.78
CA GLU A 90 11.90 -0.97 17.24
C GLU A 90 11.44 0.46 17.59
N LYS A 91 11.85 1.46 16.80
CA LYS A 91 11.40 2.85 16.98
C LYS A 91 9.90 3.00 16.72
N LEU A 92 9.36 2.31 15.72
CA LEU A 92 7.92 2.31 15.43
C LEU A 92 7.12 1.65 16.57
N VAL A 93 7.60 0.53 17.11
CA VAL A 93 6.98 -0.12 18.27
C VAL A 93 7.02 0.81 19.49
N ALA A 94 8.17 1.43 19.78
CA ALA A 94 8.32 2.40 20.87
C ALA A 94 7.41 3.63 20.70
N ARG A 95 7.14 4.04 19.45
CA ARG A 95 6.19 5.10 19.11
C ARG A 95 4.72 4.71 19.35
N GLY A 96 4.43 3.41 19.43
CA GLY A 96 3.11 2.87 19.75
C GLY A 96 2.43 2.12 18.61
N TYR A 97 3.08 1.93 17.46
CA TYR A 97 2.53 1.12 16.36
C TYR A 97 2.37 -0.34 16.81
N LYS A 98 1.25 -0.96 16.38
CA LYS A 98 0.94 -2.37 16.66
C LYS A 98 1.10 -3.28 15.45
N ALA A 99 1.36 -2.67 14.29
CA ALA A 99 1.62 -3.35 13.04
C ALA A 99 2.60 -2.51 12.21
N ILE A 100 3.42 -3.16 11.37
CA ILE A 100 4.44 -2.51 10.54
C ILE A 100 4.43 -3.13 9.15
N LYS A 101 4.39 -2.29 8.10
CA LYS A 101 4.53 -2.70 6.70
C LYS A 101 5.90 -2.27 6.19
N LEU A 102 6.67 -3.23 5.67
CA LEU A 102 7.94 -2.97 5.01
C LEU A 102 7.68 -2.75 3.52
N HIS A 103 8.22 -1.66 2.96
CA HIS A 103 8.51 -1.58 1.53
C HIS A 103 10.00 -1.87 1.33
N THR A 104 10.35 -2.94 0.62
CA THR A 104 11.76 -3.36 0.49
C THR A 104 12.48 -2.62 -0.65
N TRP A 105 13.64 -3.12 -1.09
CA TRP A 105 14.46 -2.47 -2.11
C TRP A 105 13.91 -2.73 -3.51
N MET A 106 13.83 -1.66 -4.30
CA MET A 106 13.36 -1.69 -5.69
C MET A 106 14.34 -0.90 -6.59
N PRO A 107 14.35 -1.13 -7.91
CA PRO A 107 15.07 -0.25 -8.83
C PRO A 107 14.70 1.22 -8.60
N PRO A 108 15.67 2.16 -8.62
CA PRO A 108 17.02 2.04 -9.20
C PRO A 108 18.11 1.58 -8.23
N ILE A 109 17.79 1.02 -7.05
CA ILE A 109 18.81 0.48 -6.14
C ILE A 109 19.61 -0.62 -6.84
N SER A 110 20.94 -0.49 -6.83
CA SER A 110 21.84 -1.26 -7.71
C SER A 110 21.75 -2.79 -7.57
N PHE A 111 21.41 -3.29 -6.38
CA PHE A 111 21.25 -4.72 -6.11
C PHE A 111 19.79 -5.19 -6.13
N ALA A 112 18.85 -4.28 -6.38
CA ALA A 112 17.43 -4.53 -6.30
C ALA A 112 16.83 -4.87 -7.68
N PRO A 113 15.74 -5.66 -7.72
CA PRO A 113 15.14 -6.36 -6.59
C PRO A 113 15.94 -7.60 -6.17
N ASN A 114 15.82 -8.03 -4.92
CA ASN A 114 16.51 -9.23 -4.43
C ASN A 114 15.69 -9.96 -3.37
N PRO A 115 14.99 -11.06 -3.73
CA PRO A 115 14.14 -11.81 -2.82
C PRO A 115 14.82 -12.22 -1.51
N LYS A 116 16.12 -12.56 -1.58
CA LYS A 116 16.87 -12.97 -0.39
C LYS A 116 17.16 -11.81 0.55
N MET A 117 17.36 -10.59 0.03
CA MET A 117 17.53 -9.40 0.85
C MET A 117 16.21 -9.01 1.52
N ASP A 118 15.11 -9.08 0.77
CA ASP A 118 13.78 -8.79 1.28
C ASP A 118 13.41 -9.69 2.47
N ILE A 119 13.63 -11.00 2.31
CA ILE A 119 13.39 -11.97 3.40
C ILE A 119 14.35 -11.78 4.57
N LYS A 120 15.60 -11.35 4.35
CA LYS A 120 16.51 -11.00 5.45
C LYS A 120 15.98 -9.81 6.25
N ALA A 121 15.48 -8.76 5.58
CA ALA A 121 14.87 -7.62 6.27
C ALA A 121 13.62 -8.05 7.06
N CYS A 122 12.76 -8.87 6.45
CA CYS A 122 11.58 -9.41 7.13
C CYS A 122 11.95 -10.22 8.37
N ALA A 123 12.96 -11.08 8.28
CA ALA A 123 13.44 -11.89 9.40
C ALA A 123 14.07 -11.02 10.51
N ALA A 124 14.88 -10.02 10.13
CA ALA A 124 15.50 -9.09 11.07
C ALA A 124 14.44 -8.28 11.84
N VAL A 125 13.41 -7.78 11.15
CA VAL A 125 12.30 -7.07 11.80
C VAL A 125 11.54 -8.00 12.73
N ARG A 126 11.17 -9.21 12.29
CA ARG A 126 10.46 -10.19 13.13
C ARG A 126 11.24 -10.52 14.40
N GLU A 127 12.55 -10.71 14.32
CA GLU A 127 13.39 -10.97 15.49
C GLU A 127 13.38 -9.76 16.45
N ALA A 128 13.50 -8.54 15.94
CA ALA A 128 13.57 -7.34 16.76
C ALA A 128 12.26 -6.99 17.48
N VAL A 129 11.10 -7.21 16.83
CA VAL A 129 9.81 -6.80 17.39
C VAL A 129 9.04 -7.93 18.09
N GLY A 130 9.53 -9.17 18.01
CA GLY A 130 8.88 -10.34 18.59
C GLY A 130 7.61 -10.78 17.83
N PRO A 131 6.89 -11.79 18.34
CA PRO A 131 5.78 -12.43 17.62
C PRO A 131 4.45 -11.64 17.65
N ASP A 132 4.30 -10.69 18.57
CA ASP A 132 3.01 -10.01 18.86
C ASP A 132 2.76 -8.75 18.01
N ILE A 133 3.72 -8.34 17.19
CA ILE A 133 3.55 -7.24 16.23
C ILE A 133 3.19 -7.84 14.87
N ASP A 134 2.08 -7.37 14.30
CA ASP A 134 1.69 -7.74 12.95
C ASP A 134 2.67 -7.15 11.94
N LEU A 135 3.18 -7.99 11.05
CA LEU A 135 4.15 -7.59 10.04
C LEU A 135 3.62 -7.86 8.65
N MET A 136 3.81 -6.90 7.76
CA MET A 136 3.37 -6.95 6.37
C MET A 136 4.55 -6.58 5.48
N ILE A 137 4.50 -7.03 4.23
CA ILE A 137 5.48 -6.64 3.22
C ILE A 137 4.78 -6.30 1.92
N ASP A 138 5.24 -5.19 1.36
CA ASP A 138 4.93 -4.68 0.04
C ASP A 138 6.27 -4.57 -0.71
N GLY A 139 6.60 -5.65 -1.41
CA GLY A 139 7.92 -5.84 -1.99
C GLY A 139 8.06 -5.18 -3.35
N TYR A 140 9.02 -5.63 -4.16
CA TYR A 140 9.07 -5.22 -5.56
C TYR A 140 7.84 -5.71 -6.35
N HIS A 141 7.20 -4.78 -7.06
CA HIS A 141 5.89 -4.98 -7.70
C HIS A 141 5.87 -5.86 -8.96
N TRP A 142 7.03 -6.37 -9.40
CA TRP A 142 7.12 -7.16 -10.63
C TRP A 142 7.97 -8.42 -10.48
N TYR A 143 7.95 -9.07 -9.31
CA TYR A 143 8.58 -10.38 -9.19
C TYR A 143 7.92 -11.37 -10.16
N SER A 144 8.71 -12.34 -10.64
CA SER A 144 8.14 -13.48 -11.34
C SER A 144 7.28 -14.32 -10.37
N ARG A 145 6.35 -15.12 -10.90
CA ARG A 145 5.57 -16.09 -10.11
C ARG A 145 6.44 -16.97 -9.22
N ALA A 146 7.59 -17.42 -9.73
CA ALA A 146 8.50 -18.29 -8.99
C ALA A 146 9.14 -17.56 -7.80
N GLU A 147 9.55 -16.30 -7.99
CA GLU A 147 10.11 -15.48 -6.93
C GLU A 147 9.05 -15.10 -5.89
N ALA A 148 7.87 -14.64 -6.32
CA ALA A 148 6.76 -14.31 -5.42
C ALA A 148 6.35 -15.52 -4.56
N LEU A 149 6.24 -16.72 -5.16
CA LEU A 149 5.95 -17.94 -4.41
C LEU A 149 7.05 -18.25 -3.39
N TRP A 150 8.32 -18.11 -3.78
CA TRP A 150 9.45 -18.36 -2.87
C TRP A 150 9.45 -17.38 -1.68
N ILE A 151 9.20 -16.09 -1.94
CA ILE A 151 9.08 -15.06 -0.91
C ILE A 151 7.91 -15.39 0.02
N GLY A 152 6.72 -15.64 -0.54
CA GLY A 152 5.53 -15.99 0.24
C GLY A 152 5.75 -17.18 1.18
N LYS A 153 6.40 -18.25 0.71
CA LYS A 153 6.75 -19.41 1.54
C LYS A 153 7.75 -19.10 2.66
N ALA A 154 8.58 -18.08 2.49
CA ALA A 154 9.45 -17.60 3.56
C ALA A 154 8.67 -16.71 4.55
N LEU A 155 7.78 -15.85 4.07
CA LEU A 155 6.91 -15.01 4.90
C LEU A 155 5.96 -15.83 5.79
N GLU A 156 5.43 -16.95 5.29
CA GLU A 156 4.64 -17.92 6.08
C GLU A 156 5.40 -18.38 7.34
N LYS A 157 6.71 -18.63 7.23
CA LYS A 157 7.56 -19.07 8.35
C LYS A 157 7.85 -17.95 9.36
N LEU A 158 7.76 -16.70 8.91
CA LEU A 158 7.96 -15.51 9.73
C LEU A 158 6.64 -14.97 10.31
N ASN A 159 5.52 -15.66 10.07
CA ASN A 159 4.18 -15.26 10.51
C ASN A 159 3.84 -13.82 10.09
N PHE A 160 4.03 -13.49 8.82
CA PHE A 160 3.58 -12.20 8.27
C PHE A 160 2.06 -12.23 8.02
N ALA A 161 1.39 -11.10 8.24
CA ALA A 161 -0.05 -10.94 8.17
C ALA A 161 -0.55 -10.87 6.72
N TRP A 162 0.21 -10.27 5.81
CA TRP A 162 -0.08 -10.32 4.38
C TRP A 162 1.17 -10.12 3.50
N PHE A 163 1.03 -10.48 2.24
CA PHE A 163 1.95 -10.17 1.15
C PHE A 163 1.22 -9.30 0.09
N GLU A 164 1.73 -8.10 -0.14
CA GLU A 164 1.11 -7.06 -0.96
C GLU A 164 1.85 -6.86 -2.27
N GLU A 165 1.06 -6.64 -3.32
CA GLU A 165 1.49 -6.30 -4.68
C GLU A 165 2.81 -6.96 -5.15
N PRO A 166 3.01 -8.29 -5.08
CA PRO A 166 4.33 -8.83 -5.38
C PRO A 166 4.61 -9.05 -6.88
N MET A 167 3.62 -8.85 -7.73
CA MET A 167 3.68 -9.15 -9.17
C MET A 167 2.86 -8.12 -9.95
N GLU A 168 3.06 -8.06 -11.28
CA GLU A 168 2.27 -7.19 -12.17
C GLU A 168 0.76 -7.40 -11.97
N GLU A 169 0.06 -6.37 -11.50
CA GLU A 169 -1.36 -6.42 -11.12
C GLU A 169 -2.30 -6.60 -12.32
N ASP A 170 -1.86 -6.18 -13.52
CA ASP A 170 -2.57 -6.47 -14.77
C ASP A 170 -2.74 -7.99 -14.99
N SER A 171 -1.90 -8.81 -14.36
CA SER A 171 -1.99 -10.26 -14.40
C SER A 171 -2.85 -10.84 -13.26
N MET A 172 -4.17 -10.61 -13.30
CA MET A 172 -5.12 -11.19 -12.33
C MET A 172 -4.97 -12.72 -12.16
N SER A 173 -4.69 -13.43 -13.26
CA SER A 173 -4.45 -14.89 -13.23
C SER A 173 -3.18 -15.28 -12.47
N SER A 174 -2.19 -14.40 -12.36
CA SER A 174 -1.00 -14.62 -11.54
C SER A 174 -1.32 -14.48 -10.05
N TYR A 175 -2.13 -13.48 -9.68
CA TYR A 175 -2.61 -13.32 -8.31
C TYR A 175 -3.51 -14.46 -7.85
N ALA A 176 -4.44 -14.90 -8.70
CA ALA A 176 -5.26 -16.09 -8.41
C ALA A 176 -4.39 -17.33 -8.18
N TRP A 177 -3.41 -17.57 -9.07
CA TRP A 177 -2.46 -18.67 -8.91
C TRP A 177 -1.65 -18.55 -7.62
N LEU A 178 -1.17 -17.35 -7.26
CA LEU A 178 -0.36 -17.15 -6.06
C LEU A 178 -1.17 -17.38 -4.79
N ALA A 179 -2.39 -16.87 -4.73
CA ALA A 179 -3.32 -17.06 -3.62
C ALA A 179 -3.72 -18.53 -3.43
N GLU A 180 -3.80 -19.33 -4.51
CA GLU A 180 -4.02 -20.78 -4.43
C GLU A 180 -2.81 -21.55 -3.89
N ASN A 181 -1.60 -20.99 -3.98
CA ASN A 181 -0.34 -21.67 -3.62
C ASN A 181 0.25 -21.22 -2.26
N LEU A 182 -0.24 -20.12 -1.69
CA LEU A 182 0.22 -19.56 -0.42
C LEU A 182 -0.86 -19.60 0.65
N SER A 183 -0.45 -19.82 1.90
CA SER A 183 -1.34 -19.71 3.07
C SER A 183 -1.31 -18.32 3.70
N ILE A 184 -0.25 -17.54 3.47
CA ILE A 184 -0.22 -16.12 3.82
C ILE A 184 -1.26 -15.37 2.96
N PRO A 185 -2.08 -14.48 3.54
CA PRO A 185 -3.02 -13.67 2.78
C PRO A 185 -2.32 -12.82 1.71
N ILE A 186 -2.91 -12.78 0.52
CA ILE A 186 -2.51 -11.87 -0.56
C ILE A 186 -3.49 -10.69 -0.55
N VAL A 187 -2.97 -9.47 -0.51
CA VAL A 187 -3.77 -8.23 -0.59
C VAL A 187 -3.52 -7.53 -1.93
N GLY A 188 -4.58 -7.01 -2.55
CA GLY A 188 -4.55 -6.30 -3.83
C GLY A 188 -5.87 -6.45 -4.61
N PRO A 189 -6.00 -5.81 -5.79
CA PRO A 189 -5.05 -4.82 -6.34
C PRO A 189 -5.08 -3.46 -5.59
N GLU A 190 -3.98 -2.69 -5.60
CA GLU A 190 -3.85 -1.32 -5.01
C GLU A 190 -4.43 -0.19 -5.91
#